data_AF-A0A496SKS3-F1
#
_entry.id   AF-A0A496SKS3-F1
#
_cell.length_a   1.000
_cell.length_b   1.000
_cell.length_c   1.000
_cell.angle_alpha   90.00
_cell.angle_beta   90.00
_cell.angle_gamma   90.00
#
_symmetry.space_group_name_H-M   'P 1'
#
loop_
_entity.id
_entity.type
_entity.pdbx_description
1 polymer ?
#
loop_
_entity_poly.entity_id
_entity_poly.type
_entity_poly.pdbx_seq_one_letter_code
_entity_poly.pdbx_strand_id
1 'polypeptide(L)'
;MRIEGQCQGTAGGSVGYDGQPGPLTVARLLRIRGRYFLQMGLGESLEITSQIRERIKWGQMWPHIAISLGVDPAKLTRVTGSNHYSAIPGNFTAELRYAAREAGIPVVPIDSDEGLEDFYQRVAGL
;
A
#
# COMPACT_ATOMS: atom_id res chain seq x y z
N MET A 1 21.43 2.41 4.58
CA MET A 1 21.13 3.25 3.40
C MET A 1 22.23 3.02 2.37
N ARG A 2 21.86 2.89 1.09
CA ARG A 2 22.72 2.66 -0.07
C ARG A 2 22.40 3.72 -1.13
N ILE A 3 23.38 4.16 -1.92
CA ILE A 3 23.15 4.98 -3.11
C ILE A 3 23.74 4.24 -4.30
N GLU A 4 22.90 3.99 -5.30
CA GLU A 4 23.23 3.18 -6.47
C GLU A 4 22.67 3.84 -7.73
N GLY A 5 23.15 3.47 -8.93
CA GLY A 5 22.55 3.94 -10.17
C GLY A 5 21.09 3.49 -10.27
N GLN A 6 20.19 4.40 -10.63
CA GLN A 6 18.79 4.04 -10.86
C GLN A 6 18.65 3.04 -12.03
N CYS A 7 17.58 2.23 -12.03
CA CYS A 7 17.27 1.27 -13.10
C CYS A 7 16.22 1.71 -14.12
N GLN A 8 15.69 2.92 -13.99
CA GLN A 8 14.70 3.54 -14.85
C GLN A 8 15.23 4.80 -15.55
N GLY A 9 15.95 4.66 -16.67
CA GLY A 9 16.44 5.78 -17.49
C GLY A 9 17.96 5.79 -17.66
N THR A 10 18.53 6.92 -18.08
CA THR A 10 19.95 7.03 -18.47
C THR A 10 20.86 7.56 -17.35
N ALA A 11 20.31 8.23 -16.34
CA ALA A 11 21.07 8.82 -15.23
C ALA A 11 20.23 8.99 -13.95
N GLY A 12 20.90 9.07 -12.80
CA GLY A 12 20.28 9.34 -11.50
C GLY A 12 20.74 8.36 -10.40
N GLY A 13 20.60 8.78 -9.14
CA GLY A 13 20.88 7.95 -7.98
C GLY A 13 19.59 7.45 -7.33
N SER A 14 19.52 6.15 -7.06
CA SER A 14 18.51 5.54 -6.22
C SER A 14 18.96 5.51 -4.77
N VAL A 15 18.04 5.78 -3.84
CA VAL A 15 18.26 5.58 -2.41
C VAL A 15 17.71 4.22 -2.01
N GLY A 16 18.59 3.29 -1.67
CA GLY A 16 18.25 1.95 -1.22
C GLY A 16 18.23 1.85 0.31
N TYR A 17 17.16 1.29 0.86
CA TYR A 17 17.08 0.83 2.25
C TYR A 17 16.01 -0.24 2.37
N ASP A 18 16.05 -0.97 3.49
CA ASP A 18 15.04 -1.95 3.85
C ASP A 18 14.23 -1.39 5.03
N GLY A 19 12.90 -1.49 4.96
CA GLY A 19 12.00 -1.05 6.01
C GLY A 19 12.22 -1.81 7.31
N GLN A 20 12.02 -1.15 8.45
CA GLN A 20 12.05 -1.81 9.75
C GLN A 20 10.74 -2.58 9.98
N PRO A 21 10.78 -3.73 10.67
CA PRO A 21 9.56 -4.44 11.06
C PRO A 21 8.69 -3.60 12.01
N GLY A 22 7.38 -3.82 11.97
CA GLY A 22 6.44 -3.17 12.88
C GLY A 22 5.14 -2.71 12.19
N PRO A 23 4.19 -2.21 12.99
CA PRO A 23 2.89 -1.78 12.48
C PRO A 23 3.04 -0.61 11.52
N LEU A 24 2.24 -0.63 10.46
CA LEU A 24 2.30 0.35 9.38
C LEU A 24 0.88 0.67 8.89
N THR A 25 0.52 1.95 8.87
CA THR A 25 -0.74 2.38 8.25
C THR A 25 -0.50 2.61 6.77
N VAL A 26 -1.28 1.93 5.93
CA VAL A 26 -1.22 2.06 4.47
C VAL A 26 -2.49 2.73 4.00
N ALA A 27 -2.38 3.73 3.13
CA ALA A 27 -3.53 4.44 2.61
C ALA A 27 -3.34 4.95 1.18
N ARG A 28 -4.45 5.07 0.45
CA ARG A 28 -4.53 5.68 -0.86
C ARG A 28 -5.90 6.32 -1.07
N LEU A 29 -5.89 7.60 -1.38
CA LEU A 29 -7.08 8.29 -1.88
C LEU A 29 -7.27 7.97 -3.37
N LEU A 30 -8.47 7.53 -3.72
CA LEU A 30 -8.89 7.19 -5.07
C LEU A 30 -10.01 8.11 -5.53
N ARG A 31 -10.14 8.26 -6.85
CA ARG A 31 -11.30 8.88 -7.48
C ARG A 31 -11.84 7.96 -8.57
N ILE A 32 -13.06 7.45 -8.39
CA ILE A 32 -13.73 6.53 -9.31
C ILE A 32 -15.05 7.17 -9.70
N ARG A 33 -15.29 7.35 -11.01
CA ARG A 33 -16.52 7.93 -11.56
C ARG A 33 -16.92 9.24 -10.87
N GLY A 34 -15.94 10.10 -10.62
CA GLY A 34 -16.13 11.40 -9.98
C GLY A 34 -16.26 11.37 -8.45
N ARG A 35 -16.37 10.21 -7.81
CA ARG A 35 -16.49 10.05 -6.35
C ARG A 35 -15.16 9.65 -5.72
N TYR A 36 -14.89 10.17 -4.52
CA TYR A 36 -13.66 9.86 -3.77
C TYR A 36 -13.87 8.66 -2.84
N PHE A 37 -12.82 7.87 -2.66
CA PHE A 37 -12.77 6.73 -1.74
C PHE A 37 -11.39 6.68 -1.09
N LEU A 38 -11.31 6.41 0.21
CA LEU A 38 -10.04 6.20 0.90
C LEU A 38 -9.83 4.70 1.13
N GLN A 39 -8.97 4.08 0.32
CA GLN A 39 -8.46 2.76 0.62
C GLN A 39 -7.46 2.88 1.75
N MET A 40 -7.69 2.21 2.88
CA MET A 40 -6.76 2.23 4.01
C MET A 40 -6.85 0.98 4.86
N GLY A 41 -5.76 0.65 5.53
CA GLY A 41 -5.68 -0.51 6.42
C GLY A 41 -4.44 -0.47 7.29
N LEU A 42 -4.46 -1.26 8.35
CA LEU A 42 -3.29 -1.54 9.17
C LEU A 42 -2.59 -2.79 8.62
N GLY A 43 -1.31 -2.64 8.29
CA GLY A 43 -0.45 -3.76 7.95
C GLY A 43 0.71 -3.92 8.93
N GLU A 44 1.48 -4.96 8.71
CA GLU A 44 2.74 -5.22 9.39
C GLU A 44 3.87 -5.14 8.36
N SER A 45 4.82 -4.23 8.59
CA SER A 45 6.10 -4.22 7.89
C SER A 45 6.91 -5.44 8.33
N LEU A 46 7.40 -6.20 7.36
CA LEU A 46 8.19 -7.41 7.60
C LEU A 46 9.67 -7.14 7.38
N GLU A 47 10.51 -7.92 8.06
CA GLU A 47 11.94 -7.97 7.75
C GLU A 47 12.17 -8.44 6.31
N ILE A 48 12.99 -7.72 5.54
CA ILE A 48 13.36 -8.14 4.17
C ILE A 48 14.41 -9.25 4.23
N THR A 49 13.93 -10.49 4.39
CA THR A 49 14.76 -11.70 4.34
C THR A 49 15.29 -11.96 2.92
N SER A 50 16.26 -12.88 2.79
CA SER A 50 16.76 -13.34 1.48
C SER A 50 15.63 -13.88 0.60
N GLN A 51 14.69 -14.62 1.20
CA GLN A 51 13.53 -15.20 0.50
C GLN A 51 12.62 -14.13 -0.11
N ILE A 52 12.38 -13.02 0.61
CA ILE A 52 11.62 -11.88 0.08
C ILE A 52 12.45 -11.18 -1.01
N ARG A 53 13.75 -10.99 -0.77
CA ARG A 53 14.65 -10.30 -1.70
C ARG A 53 14.73 -10.98 -3.06
N GLU A 54 14.82 -12.30 -3.09
CA GLU A 54 14.84 -13.10 -4.31
C GLU A 54 13.56 -13.00 -5.16
N ARG A 55 12.43 -12.61 -4.55
CA ARG A 55 11.15 -12.40 -5.23
C ARG A 55 11.05 -11.04 -5.91
N ILE A 56 11.80 -10.04 -5.46
CA ILE A 56 11.91 -8.76 -6.14
C ILE A 56 12.64 -9.03 -7.47
N LYS A 57 12.08 -8.62 -8.61
CA LYS A 57 12.70 -8.84 -9.93
C LYS A 57 13.18 -7.56 -10.59
N TRP A 58 12.64 -6.42 -10.18
CA TRP A 58 12.92 -5.12 -10.74
C TRP A 58 13.05 -4.08 -9.62
N GLY A 59 13.88 -3.06 -9.81
CA GLY A 59 14.11 -2.04 -8.79
C GLY A 59 14.96 -2.50 -7.59
N GLN A 60 15.87 -3.47 -7.74
CA GLN A 60 16.67 -4.01 -6.62
C GLN A 60 17.40 -2.96 -5.75
N MET A 61 17.77 -1.83 -6.35
CA MET A 61 18.44 -0.69 -5.73
C MET A 61 17.49 0.32 -5.06
N TRP A 62 16.19 0.17 -5.23
CA TRP A 62 15.15 1.03 -4.66
C TRP A 62 14.94 0.73 -3.17
N PRO A 63 14.20 1.59 -2.44
CA PRO A 63 13.82 1.26 -1.09
C PRO A 63 12.73 0.18 -1.10
N HIS A 64 12.87 -0.80 -0.21
CA HIS A 64 11.93 -1.92 -0.09
C HIS A 64 11.31 -1.96 1.29
N ILE A 65 9.99 -2.01 1.33
CA ILE A 65 9.19 -2.26 2.53
C ILE A 65 8.22 -3.37 2.14
N ALA A 66 8.37 -4.55 2.75
CA ALA A 66 7.45 -5.66 2.55
C ALA A 66 6.34 -5.53 3.58
N ILE A 67 5.08 -5.53 3.13
CA ILE A 67 3.93 -5.27 4.00
C ILE A 67 2.98 -6.46 3.90
N SER A 68 2.64 -7.04 5.05
CA SER A 68 1.51 -7.96 5.17
C SER A 68 0.27 -7.20 5.60
N LEU A 69 -0.80 -7.28 4.80
CA LEU A 69 -2.12 -6.72 5.14
C LEU A 69 -3.07 -7.80 5.70
N GLY A 70 -2.63 -9.05 5.82
CA GLY A 70 -3.45 -10.14 6.35
C GLY A 70 -4.63 -10.58 5.46
N VAL A 71 -4.59 -10.24 4.17
CA VAL A 71 -5.66 -10.50 3.18
C VAL A 71 -5.17 -11.39 2.04
N ASP A 72 -6.11 -11.96 1.29
CA ASP A 72 -5.80 -12.68 0.05
C ASP A 72 -5.21 -11.71 -1.00
N PRO A 73 -3.96 -11.93 -1.47
CA PRO A 73 -3.32 -11.07 -2.47
C PRO A 73 -4.12 -10.95 -3.78
N ALA A 74 -4.85 -11.98 -4.17
CA ALA A 74 -5.66 -11.98 -5.39
C ALA A 74 -6.87 -11.04 -5.25
N LYS A 75 -7.50 -11.00 -4.07
CA LYS A 75 -8.59 -10.05 -3.77
C LYS A 75 -8.07 -8.62 -3.74
N LEU A 76 -6.93 -8.39 -3.07
CA LEU A 76 -6.31 -7.07 -2.99
C LEU A 76 -5.98 -6.52 -4.39
N THR A 77 -5.35 -7.33 -5.23
CA THR A 77 -4.94 -6.93 -6.60
C THR A 77 -6.12 -6.56 -7.48
N ARG A 78 -7.30 -7.17 -7.27
CA ARG A 78 -8.52 -6.84 -8.03
C ARG A 78 -9.07 -5.46 -7.72
N VAL A 79 -8.79 -4.94 -6.52
CA VAL A 79 -9.40 -3.69 -6.04
C VAL A 79 -8.42 -2.54 -5.89
N THR A 80 -7.10 -2.79 -5.89
CA THR A 80 -6.09 -1.73 -5.81
C THR A 80 -6.31 -0.71 -6.92
N GLY A 81 -6.74 0.49 -6.56
CA GLY A 81 -7.10 1.53 -7.53
C GLY A 81 -5.92 2.37 -8.02
N SER A 82 -4.70 2.07 -7.56
CA SER A 82 -3.49 2.76 -7.96
C SER A 82 -2.26 1.90 -7.73
N ASN A 83 -1.19 2.14 -8.50
CA ASN A 83 0.12 1.55 -8.25
C ASN A 83 0.89 2.26 -7.11
N HIS A 84 0.38 3.37 -6.59
CA HIS A 84 0.99 4.14 -5.51
C HIS A 84 0.12 4.13 -4.25
N TYR A 85 0.75 3.88 -3.11
CA TYR A 85 0.18 4.03 -1.77
C TYR A 85 1.12 4.86 -0.90
N SER A 86 0.56 5.49 0.13
CA SER A 86 1.31 6.12 1.20
C SER A 86 1.32 5.19 2.41
N ALA A 87 2.50 5.03 3.01
CA ALA A 87 2.69 4.18 4.17
C ALA A 87 3.40 4.98 5.28
N ILE A 88 2.92 4.88 6.51
CA ILE A 88 3.54 5.51 7.68
C ILE A 88 3.71 4.50 8.83
N PRO A 89 4.82 4.55 9.58
CA PRO A 89 4.99 3.70 10.77
C PRO A 89 3.93 4.01 11.82
N GLY A 90 3.38 2.98 12.46
CA GLY A 90 2.36 3.08 13.50
C GLY A 90 0.93 2.86 13.01
N ASN A 91 0.00 2.78 13.97
CA ASN A 91 -1.43 2.66 13.70
C ASN A 91 -2.11 4.03 13.81
N PHE A 92 -2.40 4.61 12.65
CA PHE A 92 -3.08 5.90 12.48
C PHE A 92 -4.45 5.73 11.82
N THR A 93 -5.02 4.53 11.93
CA THR A 93 -6.28 4.23 11.24
C THR A 93 -7.45 5.02 11.83
N ALA A 94 -7.41 5.35 13.13
CA ALA A 94 -8.46 6.15 13.76
C ALA A 94 -8.47 7.60 13.24
N GLU A 95 -7.30 8.20 13.09
CA GLU A 95 -7.08 9.55 12.58
C GLU A 95 -7.50 9.66 11.12
N LEU A 96 -7.13 8.69 10.30
CA LEU A 96 -7.54 8.65 8.90
C LEU A 96 -9.05 8.43 8.75
N ARG A 97 -9.66 7.58 9.58
CA ARG A 97 -11.14 7.41 9.60
C ARG A 97 -11.83 8.69 10.02
N TYR A 98 -11.28 9.40 11.01
CA TYR A 98 -11.79 10.71 11.43
C TYR A 98 -11.74 11.70 10.25
N ALA A 99 -10.57 11.88 9.63
CA ALA A 99 -10.40 12.82 8.53
C ALA A 99 -11.30 12.47 7.32
N ALA A 100 -11.43 11.18 6.99
CA ALA A 100 -12.30 10.73 5.90
C ALA A 100 -13.77 11.04 6.19
N ARG A 101 -14.22 10.83 7.44
CA ARG A 101 -15.59 11.16 7.87
C ARG A 101 -15.86 12.66 7.74
N GLU A 102 -14.98 13.52 8.23
CA GLU A 102 -15.14 14.98 8.13
C GLU A 102 -15.17 15.45 6.66
N ALA A 103 -14.45 14.77 5.78
CA ALA A 103 -14.44 15.05 4.34
C ALA A 103 -15.62 14.42 3.57
N GLY A 104 -16.48 13.63 4.22
CA GLY A 104 -17.54 12.87 3.54
C GLY A 104 -17.02 11.80 2.58
N ILE A 105 -15.81 11.28 2.81
CA ILE A 105 -15.14 10.28 1.98
C ILE A 105 -15.34 8.88 2.60
N PRO A 106 -15.97 7.93 1.87
CA PRO A 106 -16.09 6.56 2.35
C PRO A 106 -14.71 5.89 2.46
N VAL A 107 -14.54 5.14 3.56
CA VAL A 107 -13.35 4.31 3.81
C VAL A 107 -13.57 2.91 3.26
N VAL A 108 -12.57 2.42 2.55
CA VAL A 108 -12.50 1.06 2.01
C VAL A 108 -11.39 0.32 2.77
N PRO A 109 -11.74 -0.62 3.66
CA PRO A 109 -10.73 -1.39 4.38
C PRO A 109 -9.98 -2.31 3.42
N ILE A 110 -8.65 -2.18 3.37
CA ILE A 110 -7.77 -3.05 2.55
C ILE A 110 -7.06 -4.14 3.37
N ASP A 111 -7.32 -4.15 4.68
CA ASP A 111 -6.86 -5.11 5.69
C ASP A 111 -7.98 -6.09 6.09
N SER A 112 -9.02 -6.23 5.26
CA SER A 112 -10.12 -7.16 5.47
C SER A 112 -10.61 -7.73 4.14
N ASP A 113 -10.61 -9.06 4.01
CA ASP A 113 -11.13 -9.76 2.84
C ASP A 113 -12.60 -9.41 2.54
N GLU A 114 -13.42 -9.26 3.58
CA GLU A 114 -14.81 -8.83 3.47
C GLU A 114 -14.90 -7.40 2.92
N GLY A 115 -14.03 -6.51 3.42
CA GLY A 115 -13.90 -5.14 2.95
C GLY A 115 -13.53 -5.02 1.47
N LEU A 116 -12.56 -5.83 1.03
CA LEU A 116 -12.13 -5.90 -0.35
C LEU A 116 -13.27 -6.38 -1.26
N GLU A 117 -13.97 -7.43 -0.87
CA GLU A 117 -15.06 -8.00 -1.66
C GLU A 117 -16.26 -7.04 -1.75
N ASP A 118 -16.66 -6.40 -0.64
CA ASP A 118 -17.75 -5.43 -0.63
C ASP A 118 -17.47 -4.26 -1.60
N PHE A 119 -16.24 -3.74 -1.59
CA PHE A 119 -15.84 -2.68 -2.50
C PHE A 119 -15.77 -3.14 -3.96
N TYR A 120 -15.31 -4.37 -4.21
CA TYR A 120 -15.34 -4.95 -5.56
C TYR A 120 -16.76 -5.02 -6.10
N GLN A 121 -17.70 -5.59 -5.34
CA GLN A 121 -19.08 -5.78 -5.79
C GLN A 121 -19.82 -4.46 -6.00
N ARG A 122 -19.56 -3.44 -5.16
CA ARG A 122 -20.34 -2.18 -5.18
C ARG A 122 -19.74 -1.08 -6.06
N VAL A 123 -18.43 -1.11 -6.29
CA VAL A 123 -17.71 0.04 -6.89
C VAL A 123 -16.79 -0.38 -8.02
N ALA A 124 -15.90 -1.35 -7.80
CA ALA A 124 -14.81 -1.64 -8.74
C ALA A 124 -15.17 -2.66 -9.85
N GLY A 125 -16.14 -3.55 -9.59
CA GLY A 125 -16.59 -4.58 -10.53
C GLY A 125 -17.71 -4.15 -11.49
N LEU A 126 -18.20 -2.92 -11.36
CA LEU A 126 -19.14 -2.26 -12.29
C LEU A 126 -18.39 -1.35 -13.25
#